data_AF-A0A8C4W710-F1
#
_entry.id   AF-A0A8C4W710-F1
#
_cell.length_a   1.000
_cell.length_b   1.000
_cell.length_c   1.000
_cell.angle_alpha   90.00
_cell.angle_beta   90.00
_cell.angle_gamma   90.00
#
_symmetry.space_group_name_H-M   'P 1'
#
loop_
_entity.id
_entity.type
_entity.pdbx_description
1 polymer ?
#
loop_
_entity_poly.entity_id
_entity_poly.type
_entity_poly.pdbx_seq_one_letter_code
_entity_poly.pdbx_strand_id
1 'polypeptide(L)'
;MKKIEAIVVPCTQVSMSFFDRLYSEEVVRETGHIVKCYDDYYDGIPISDELRKVLLLEDSDHFDLFSQSNREEFLFCLFKHLCLGGTLCQFEDVLGPYLETTKALYKDLVSVQKDPVTKEIIVTSTVFKVSAYDENGMCYPSTKSHEQTFAYLIVDPLKRHVHVLYHSFGGSLFFN
;
A
#
# COMPACT_ATOMS: atom_id res chain seq x y z
N MET A 1 15.22 -22.41 6.38
CA MET A 1 15.35 -21.07 5.79
C MET A 1 16.61 -21.03 4.94
N LYS A 2 16.47 -20.89 3.61
CA LYS A 2 17.57 -21.04 2.65
C LYS A 2 17.91 -19.74 1.92
N LYS A 3 16.94 -18.81 1.79
CA LYS A 3 17.11 -17.53 1.10
C LYS A 3 16.26 -16.46 1.75
N ILE A 4 16.82 -15.25 1.85
CA ILE A 4 16.11 -14.02 2.22
C ILE A 4 16.21 -13.08 1.04
N GLU A 5 15.09 -12.45 0.69
CA GLU A 5 15.06 -11.33 -0.24
C GLU A 5 14.60 -10.08 0.50
N ALA A 6 15.32 -8.98 0.29
CA ALA A 6 14.97 -7.66 0.77
C ALA A 6 15.08 -6.70 -0.41
N ILE A 7 13.93 -6.33 -0.98
CA ILE A 7 13.85 -5.45 -2.14
C ILE A 7 13.57 -4.04 -1.64
N VAL A 8 14.39 -3.07 -2.04
CA VAL A 8 14.16 -1.65 -1.70
C VAL A 8 12.87 -1.18 -2.37
N VAL A 9 11.98 -0.59 -1.57
CA VAL A 9 10.75 0.03 -2.06
C VAL A 9 10.99 1.55 -2.13
N PRO A 10 10.75 2.19 -3.29
CA PRO A 10 10.79 3.65 -3.40
C PRO A 10 9.92 4.30 -2.33
N CYS A 11 10.47 5.28 -1.61
CA CYS A 11 9.76 5.98 -0.55
C CYS A 11 10.17 7.45 -0.59
N THR A 12 9.67 8.15 -1.60
CA THR A 12 10.06 9.53 -1.92
C THR A 12 8.91 10.52 -1.77
N GLN A 13 7.66 10.05 -1.81
CA GLN A 13 6.49 10.91 -1.66
C GLN A 13 6.39 11.53 -0.27
N VAL A 14 6.24 12.86 -0.22
CA VAL A 14 6.08 13.64 1.02
C VAL A 14 4.73 14.36 1.10
N SER A 15 3.87 14.21 0.09
CA SER A 15 2.58 14.90 -0.02
C SER A 15 1.45 13.93 -0.38
N MET A 16 0.30 14.11 0.26
CA MET A 16 -0.93 13.39 -0.08
C MET A 16 -1.56 13.89 -1.39
N SER A 17 -1.13 15.03 -1.93
CA SER A 17 -1.55 15.52 -3.25
C SER A 17 -1.25 14.54 -4.38
N PHE A 18 -0.38 13.56 -4.11
CA PHE A 18 -0.15 12.40 -4.96
C PHE A 18 -1.45 11.69 -5.41
N PHE A 19 -2.49 11.69 -4.55
CA PHE A 19 -3.78 11.07 -4.80
C PHE A 19 -4.85 12.01 -5.36
N ASP A 20 -4.57 13.31 -5.56
CA ASP A 20 -5.56 14.28 -6.06
C ASP A 20 -6.10 13.90 -7.45
N ARG A 21 -5.29 13.18 -8.24
CA ARG A 21 -5.66 12.63 -9.55
C ARG A 21 -6.89 11.70 -9.51
N LEU A 22 -7.21 11.09 -8.36
CA LEU A 22 -8.43 10.29 -8.19
C LEU A 22 -9.71 11.12 -8.36
N TYR A 23 -9.65 12.43 -8.07
CA TYR A 23 -10.75 13.35 -8.32
C TYR A 23 -10.78 13.82 -9.77
N SER A 24 -9.60 14.05 -10.38
CA SER A 24 -9.50 14.59 -11.74
C SER A 24 -10.02 13.65 -12.83
N GLU A 25 -9.86 12.34 -12.64
CA GLU A 25 -10.28 11.31 -13.60
C GLU A 25 -11.57 10.58 -13.17
N GLU A 26 -12.43 11.27 -12.41
CA GLU A 26 -13.78 10.80 -12.01
C GLU A 26 -13.86 9.44 -11.28
N VAL A 27 -12.75 8.88 -10.79
CA VAL A 27 -12.74 7.71 -9.89
C VAL A 27 -13.48 8.04 -8.58
N VAL A 28 -13.38 9.30 -8.16
CA VAL A 28 -14.04 9.85 -6.97
C VAL A 28 -14.79 11.13 -7.35
N ARG A 29 -16.04 11.24 -6.91
CA ARG A 29 -16.87 12.44 -7.13
C ARG A 29 -16.32 13.62 -6.34
N GLU A 30 -16.70 14.84 -6.72
CA GLU A 30 -16.36 16.06 -5.96
C GLU A 30 -16.77 16.00 -4.48
N THR A 31 -17.81 15.22 -4.16
CA THR A 31 -18.29 14.99 -2.80
C THR A 31 -17.41 14.02 -1.98
N GLY A 32 -16.39 13.42 -2.60
CA GLY A 32 -15.53 12.40 -1.99
C GLY A 32 -16.07 10.97 -2.07
N HIS A 33 -17.27 10.77 -2.63
CA HIS A 33 -17.84 9.44 -2.85
C HIS A 33 -17.13 8.71 -3.98
N ILE A 34 -16.73 7.47 -3.73
CA ILE A 34 -16.06 6.63 -4.73
C ILE A 34 -17.11 6.14 -5.74
N VAL A 35 -16.80 6.23 -7.03
CA VAL A 35 -17.71 5.79 -8.09
C VAL A 35 -17.85 4.26 -8.04
N LYS A 36 -19.11 3.80 -7.95
CA LYS A 36 -19.46 2.37 -7.92
C LYS A 36 -19.39 1.76 -9.31
N CYS A 37 -19.07 0.47 -9.36
CA CYS A 37 -19.10 -0.34 -10.57
C CYS A 37 -19.95 -1.60 -10.35
N TYR A 38 -20.04 -2.45 -11.39
CA TYR A 38 -20.60 -3.78 -11.21
C TYR A 38 -19.70 -4.62 -10.30
N ASP A 39 -20.34 -5.41 -9.44
CA ASP A 39 -19.64 -6.31 -8.53
C ASP A 39 -18.88 -7.37 -9.32
N ASP A 40 -17.60 -7.49 -9.01
CA ASP A 40 -16.69 -8.50 -9.54
C ASP A 40 -15.74 -8.99 -8.42
N TYR A 41 -14.93 -10.01 -8.70
CA TYR A 41 -13.95 -10.53 -7.78
C TYR A 41 -12.60 -10.73 -8.46
N TYR A 42 -11.55 -10.29 -7.80
CA TYR A 42 -10.17 -10.53 -8.22
C TYR A 42 -9.40 -11.19 -7.09
N ASP A 43 -8.95 -12.44 -7.29
CA ASP A 43 -8.24 -13.26 -6.30
C ASP A 43 -8.92 -13.34 -4.91
N GLY A 44 -10.25 -13.28 -4.88
CA GLY A 44 -11.03 -13.32 -3.64
C GLY A 44 -11.23 -11.97 -2.95
N ILE A 45 -10.77 -10.87 -3.57
CA ILE A 45 -11.08 -9.50 -3.17
C ILE A 45 -12.33 -9.02 -3.94
N PRO A 46 -13.40 -8.56 -3.26
CA PRO A 46 -14.55 -7.97 -3.94
C PRO A 46 -14.19 -6.62 -4.56
N ILE A 47 -14.57 -6.42 -5.81
CA ILE A 47 -14.45 -5.16 -6.55
C ILE A 47 -15.87 -4.64 -6.80
N SER A 48 -16.22 -3.54 -6.15
CA SER A 48 -17.54 -2.90 -6.25
C SER A 48 -17.45 -1.40 -6.56
N ASP A 49 -16.24 -0.92 -6.84
CA ASP A 49 -15.97 0.49 -7.14
C ASP A 49 -14.74 0.66 -8.04
N GLU A 50 -14.68 1.83 -8.69
CA GLU A 50 -13.61 2.21 -9.61
C GLU A 50 -12.26 2.35 -8.91
N LEU A 51 -12.23 2.68 -7.61
CA LEU A 51 -10.98 2.78 -6.86
C LEU A 51 -10.28 1.42 -6.77
N ARG A 52 -11.01 0.36 -6.44
CA ARG A 52 -10.44 -1.00 -6.39
C ARG A 52 -10.01 -1.49 -7.77
N LYS A 53 -10.73 -1.14 -8.83
CA LYS A 53 -10.28 -1.41 -10.21
C LYS A 53 -8.94 -0.75 -10.51
N VAL A 54 -8.78 0.54 -10.23
CA VAL A 54 -7.50 1.26 -10.41
C VAL A 54 -6.36 0.58 -9.66
N LEU A 55 -6.63 0.06 -8.46
CA LEU A 55 -5.60 -0.53 -7.59
C LEU A 55 -5.21 -1.97 -7.98
N LEU A 56 -6.12 -2.74 -8.58
CA LEU A 56 -5.95 -4.18 -8.84
C LEU A 56 -5.87 -4.57 -10.31
N LEU A 57 -6.70 -3.96 -11.17
CA LEU A 57 -6.93 -4.44 -12.53
C LEU A 57 -6.05 -3.68 -13.51
N GLU A 58 -5.09 -4.37 -14.12
CA GLU A 58 -4.18 -3.82 -15.14
C GLU A 58 -4.91 -3.41 -16.42
N ASP A 59 -6.08 -3.99 -16.69
CA ASP A 59 -6.95 -3.72 -17.83
C ASP A 59 -8.06 -2.70 -17.53
N SER A 60 -8.05 -2.08 -16.34
CA SER A 60 -8.97 -0.98 -16.02
C SER A 60 -8.70 0.25 -16.89
N ASP A 61 -9.77 0.91 -17.32
CA ASP A 61 -9.71 2.18 -18.08
C ASP A 61 -8.87 3.25 -17.35
N HIS A 62 -8.81 3.17 -16.02
CA HIS A 62 -8.10 4.12 -15.17
C HIS A 62 -6.77 3.58 -14.61
N PHE A 63 -6.25 2.46 -15.11
CA PHE A 63 -4.99 1.88 -14.60
C PHE A 63 -3.81 2.85 -14.78
N ASP A 64 -3.72 3.53 -15.91
CA ASP A 64 -2.60 4.44 -16.19
C ASP A 64 -2.65 5.76 -15.40
N LEU A 65 -3.67 5.97 -14.56
CA LEU A 65 -3.75 7.09 -13.62
C LEU A 65 -2.49 7.22 -12.76
N PHE A 66 -1.91 6.07 -12.38
CA PHE A 66 -0.62 5.99 -11.70
C PHE A 66 0.36 5.22 -12.58
N SER A 67 1.43 5.90 -13.00
CA SER A 67 2.57 5.24 -13.66
C SER A 67 3.12 4.07 -12.83
N GLN A 68 3.83 3.16 -13.49
CA GLN A 68 4.48 2.03 -12.82
C GLN A 68 5.36 2.47 -11.62
N SER A 69 6.15 3.53 -11.80
CA SER A 69 6.96 4.10 -10.72
C SER A 69 6.13 4.62 -9.53
N ASN A 70 4.97 5.22 -9.80
CA ASN A 70 4.05 5.68 -8.77
C ASN A 70 3.42 4.51 -8.02
N ARG A 71 3.11 3.41 -8.72
CA ARG A 71 2.55 2.18 -8.12
C ARG A 71 3.54 1.47 -7.19
N GLU A 72 4.83 1.64 -7.44
CA GLU A 72 5.91 1.08 -6.62
C GLU A 72 6.25 1.93 -5.38
N GLU A 73 5.81 3.19 -5.31
CA GLU A 73 6.02 4.05 -4.15
C GLU A 73 5.36 3.47 -2.90
N PHE A 74 6.06 3.54 -1.76
CA PHE A 74 5.59 2.99 -0.49
C PHE A 74 4.28 3.64 -0.04
N LEU A 75 4.12 4.95 -0.29
CA LEU A 75 2.87 5.67 -0.01
C LEU A 75 1.68 5.07 -0.79
N PHE A 76 1.88 4.74 -2.07
CA PHE A 76 0.86 4.09 -2.89
C PHE A 76 0.57 2.68 -2.38
N CYS A 77 1.61 1.90 -2.08
CA CYS A 77 1.47 0.55 -1.54
C CYS A 77 0.64 0.54 -0.24
N LEU A 78 0.91 1.45 0.70
CA LEU A 78 0.14 1.58 1.94
C LEU A 78 -1.32 1.92 1.69
N PHE A 79 -1.57 2.90 0.83
CA PHE A 79 -2.92 3.28 0.43
C PHE A 79 -3.67 2.09 -0.19
N LYS A 80 -3.02 1.39 -1.13
CA LYS A 80 -3.55 0.17 -1.76
C LYS A 80 -3.95 -0.85 -0.70
N HIS A 81 -3.04 -1.19 0.22
CA HIS A 81 -3.31 -2.18 1.27
C HIS A 81 -4.50 -1.80 2.16
N LEU A 82 -4.65 -0.51 2.49
CA LEU A 82 -5.79 -0.03 3.27
C LEU A 82 -7.11 -0.09 2.49
N CYS A 83 -7.10 0.29 1.20
CA CYS A 83 -8.28 0.22 0.36
C CYS A 83 -8.73 -1.21 0.06
N LEU A 84 -7.80 -2.13 -0.15
CA LEU A 84 -8.13 -3.54 -0.40
C LEU A 84 -8.62 -4.24 0.87
N GLY A 85 -8.04 -3.89 2.02
CA GLY A 85 -8.44 -4.42 3.32
C GLY A 85 -8.16 -5.92 3.46
N GLY A 86 -8.82 -6.56 4.44
CA GLY A 86 -8.72 -8.00 4.68
C GLY A 86 -9.97 -8.77 4.24
N THR A 87 -10.05 -10.05 4.61
CA THR A 87 -11.19 -10.92 4.31
C THR A 87 -12.51 -10.47 4.97
N LEU A 88 -12.45 -9.66 6.03
CA LEU A 88 -13.61 -9.16 6.78
C LEU A 88 -14.09 -7.79 6.30
N CYS A 89 -14.22 -7.60 4.98
CA CYS A 89 -14.81 -6.42 4.29
C CYS A 89 -14.72 -5.09 5.04
N GLN A 90 -13.61 -4.36 4.89
CA GLN A 90 -13.39 -3.03 5.47
C GLN A 90 -13.50 -1.94 4.40
N PHE A 91 -14.58 -1.98 3.60
CA PHE A 91 -14.75 -0.98 2.55
C PHE A 91 -15.48 0.26 3.06
N GLU A 92 -14.96 1.42 2.66
CA GLU A 92 -15.60 2.73 2.77
C GLU A 92 -16.18 3.15 1.42
N ASP A 93 -17.29 3.88 1.45
CA ASP A 93 -17.93 4.47 0.27
C ASP A 93 -17.35 5.84 -0.11
N VAL A 94 -16.50 6.40 0.75
CA VAL A 94 -15.88 7.71 0.59
C VAL A 94 -14.35 7.60 0.68
N LEU A 95 -13.65 8.43 -0.09
CA LEU A 95 -12.18 8.38 -0.19
C LEU A 95 -11.48 8.92 1.07
N GLY A 96 -12.08 9.91 1.73
CA GLY A 96 -11.49 10.67 2.84
C GLY A 96 -10.89 9.79 3.96
N PRO A 97 -11.63 8.82 4.54
CA PRO A 97 -11.12 7.94 5.57
C PRO A 97 -9.86 7.16 5.16
N TYR A 98 -9.77 6.70 3.91
CA TYR A 98 -8.55 6.03 3.42
C TYR A 98 -7.36 6.98 3.34
N LEU A 99 -7.56 8.20 2.85
CA LEU A 99 -6.48 9.20 2.76
C LEU A 99 -5.98 9.60 4.16
N GLU A 100 -6.89 9.88 5.10
CA GLU A 100 -6.51 10.27 6.45
C GLU A 100 -5.81 9.13 7.20
N THR A 101 -6.30 7.89 7.06
CA THR A 101 -5.66 6.71 7.67
C THR A 101 -4.28 6.45 7.05
N THR A 102 -4.17 6.53 5.72
CA THR A 102 -2.88 6.40 5.01
C THR A 102 -1.89 7.44 5.49
N LYS A 103 -2.32 8.70 5.59
CA LYS A 103 -1.48 9.82 6.03
C LYS A 103 -1.01 9.64 7.47
N ALA A 104 -1.91 9.25 8.37
CA ALA A 104 -1.56 9.00 9.78
C ALA A 104 -0.54 7.87 9.88
N LEU A 105 -0.80 6.74 9.24
CA LEU A 105 0.09 5.58 9.25
C LEU A 105 1.45 5.90 8.61
N TYR A 106 1.47 6.60 7.48
CA TYR A 106 2.71 7.00 6.81
C TYR A 106 3.58 7.88 7.72
N LYS A 107 2.98 8.85 8.42
CA LYS A 107 3.70 9.72 9.36
C LYS A 107 4.25 9.00 10.57
N ASP A 108 3.60 7.92 11.00
CA ASP A 108 4.07 7.11 12.12
C ASP A 108 5.22 6.17 11.71
N LEU A 109 5.22 5.69 10.46
CA LEU A 109 6.22 4.76 9.93
C LEU A 109 7.46 5.46 9.35
N VAL A 110 7.28 6.61 8.70
CA VAL A 110 8.31 7.24 7.85
C VAL A 110 8.77 8.56 8.46
N SER A 111 10.09 8.70 8.59
CA SER A 111 10.73 9.94 9.01
C SER A 111 11.15 10.80 7.83
N VAL A 112 11.06 12.11 8.03
CA VAL A 112 11.50 13.13 7.07
C VAL A 112 12.42 14.12 7.76
N GLN A 113 13.28 14.77 6.98
CA GLN A 113 14.08 15.90 7.42
C GLN A 113 14.10 16.99 6.36
N LYS A 114 14.48 18.20 6.76
CA LYS A 114 14.70 19.28 5.81
C LYS A 114 16.13 19.22 5.30
N ASP A 115 16.31 19.19 3.98
CA ASP A 115 17.62 19.26 3.37
C ASP A 115 18.31 20.59 3.74
N PRO A 116 19.56 20.56 4.24
CA PRO A 116 20.24 21.77 4.70
C PRO A 116 20.55 22.76 3.57
N VAL A 117 20.68 22.28 2.33
CA VAL A 117 21.01 23.07 1.14
C VAL A 117 19.75 23.48 0.38
N THR A 118 18.97 22.52 -0.11
CA THR A 118 17.80 22.79 -0.97
C THR A 118 16.60 23.31 -0.19
N LYS A 119 16.58 23.11 1.14
CA LYS A 119 15.45 23.42 2.03
C LYS A 119 14.18 22.61 1.75
N GLU A 120 14.26 21.60 0.91
CA GLU A 120 13.14 20.69 0.63
C GLU A 120 13.01 19.63 1.74
N ILE A 121 11.82 19.06 1.86
CA ILE A 121 11.58 17.95 2.78
C ILE A 121 11.95 16.66 2.05
N ILE A 122 12.86 15.87 2.65
CA ILE A 122 13.31 14.58 2.12
C ILE A 122 13.00 13.46 3.11
N VAL A 123 12.66 12.29 2.59
CA VAL A 123 12.48 11.07 3.39
C VAL A 123 13.85 10.56 3.86
N THR A 124 13.96 10.18 5.13
CA THR A 124 15.18 9.62 5.72
C THR A 124 15.10 8.13 5.99
N SER A 125 13.89 7.58 6.09
CA SER A 125 13.66 6.15 6.28
C SER A 125 13.96 5.37 5.00
N THR A 126 14.44 4.13 5.14
CA THR A 126 14.58 3.18 4.03
C THR A 126 13.59 2.05 4.20
N VAL A 127 12.84 1.74 3.14
CA VAL A 127 11.80 0.71 3.16
C VAL A 127 12.26 -0.51 2.37
N PHE A 128 12.10 -1.69 2.95
CA PHE A 128 12.36 -2.97 2.31
C PHE A 128 11.11 -3.83 2.30
N LYS A 129 10.71 -4.34 1.14
CA LYS A 129 9.77 -5.46 1.05
C LYS A 129 10.56 -6.75 1.25
N VAL A 130 10.21 -7.52 2.26
CA VAL A 130 10.98 -8.69 2.69
C VAL A 130 10.22 -9.99 2.48
N SER A 131 10.92 -10.98 1.96
CA SER A 131 10.41 -12.35 1.78
C SER A 131 11.47 -13.35 2.24
N ALA A 132 11.04 -14.47 2.81
CA ALA A 132 11.92 -15.57 3.17
C ALA A 132 11.44 -16.86 2.53
N TYR A 133 12.39 -17.71 2.16
CA TYR A 133 12.14 -18.96 1.46
C TYR A 133 12.78 -20.15 2.19
N ASP A 134 12.06 -21.26 2.21
CA ASP A 134 12.53 -22.56 2.69
C ASP A 134 12.56 -23.59 1.54
N GLU A 135 12.47 -24.88 1.87
CA GLU A 135 12.53 -25.96 0.89
C GLU A 135 11.25 -26.08 0.04
N ASN A 136 10.13 -25.55 0.55
CA ASN A 136 8.81 -25.63 -0.05
C ASN A 136 8.40 -24.33 -0.78
N GLY A 137 9.25 -23.31 -0.79
CA GLY A 137 8.99 -22.02 -1.44
C GLY A 137 9.01 -20.86 -0.45
N MET A 138 8.23 -19.81 -0.74
CA MET A 138 8.10 -18.66 0.15
C MET A 138 7.41 -19.10 1.45
N CYS A 139 8.00 -18.81 2.60
CA CYS A 139 7.42 -19.10 3.92
C CYS A 139 7.12 -17.84 4.74
N TYR A 140 7.68 -16.69 4.33
CA TYR A 140 7.38 -15.38 4.88
C TYR A 140 7.20 -14.38 3.71
N PRO A 141 6.16 -13.52 3.69
CA PRO A 141 5.18 -13.28 4.75
C PRO A 141 4.18 -14.43 4.96
N SER A 142 3.91 -15.22 3.92
CA SER A 142 3.03 -16.39 3.97
C SER A 142 3.43 -17.39 2.90
N THR A 143 2.97 -18.64 3.04
CA THR A 143 3.12 -19.66 1.98
C THR A 143 2.17 -19.46 0.81
N LYS A 144 1.17 -18.57 0.96
CA LYS A 144 0.22 -18.22 -0.10
C LYS A 144 0.55 -16.85 -0.69
N SER A 145 0.81 -16.81 -1.98
CA SER A 145 0.94 -15.55 -2.72
C SER A 145 -0.43 -14.88 -2.85
N HIS A 146 -0.49 -13.60 -2.54
CA HIS A 146 -1.70 -12.78 -2.67
C HIS A 146 -1.31 -11.29 -2.63
N GLU A 147 -2.04 -10.42 -3.33
CA GLU A 147 -1.78 -8.97 -3.35
C GLU A 147 -1.72 -8.35 -1.95
N GLN A 148 -2.60 -8.83 -1.08
CA GLN A 148 -2.68 -8.44 0.33
C GLN A 148 -1.76 -9.27 1.25
N THR A 149 -0.77 -10.00 0.74
CA THR A 149 0.25 -10.67 1.58
C THR A 149 1.56 -9.92 1.44
N PHE A 150 2.01 -9.24 2.50
CA PHE A 150 3.18 -8.39 2.47
C PHE A 150 3.90 -8.30 3.82
N ALA A 151 5.18 -7.96 3.75
CA ALA A 151 5.96 -7.57 4.90
C ALA A 151 6.93 -6.46 4.49
N TYR A 152 6.87 -5.34 5.21
CA TYR A 152 7.77 -4.21 5.05
C TYR A 152 8.59 -4.01 6.31
N LEU A 153 9.90 -3.81 6.13
CA LEU A 153 10.80 -3.28 7.15
C LEU A 153 11.10 -1.82 6.82
N ILE A 154 10.74 -0.93 7.73
CA ILE A 154 10.98 0.51 7.60
C ILE A 154 12.07 0.88 8.60
N VAL A 155 13.27 1.13 8.09
CA VAL A 155 14.46 1.42 8.89
C VAL A 155 14.61 2.94 9.01
N ASP A 156 14.58 3.46 10.24
CA ASP A 156 14.95 4.83 10.55
C ASP A 156 16.37 4.86 11.12
N PRO A 157 17.39 5.28 10.33
CA PRO A 157 18.78 5.27 10.78
C PRO A 157 19.06 6.31 11.88
N LEU A 158 18.30 7.41 11.92
CA LEU A 158 18.51 8.50 12.88
C LEU A 158 17.92 8.16 14.24
N LYS A 159 16.71 7.61 14.27
CA LYS A 159 16.06 7.13 15.50
C LYS A 159 16.59 5.76 15.94
N ARG A 160 17.32 5.05 15.07
CA ARG A 160 17.79 3.66 15.29
C ARG A 160 16.63 2.70 15.55
N HIS A 161 15.50 2.95 14.90
CA HIS A 161 14.28 2.16 15.04
C HIS A 161 13.98 1.43 13.73
N VAL A 162 13.34 0.27 13.84
CA VAL A 162 12.79 -0.47 12.71
C VAL A 162 11.32 -0.70 12.97
N HIS A 163 10.47 -0.24 12.07
CA HIS A 163 9.05 -0.58 12.07
C HIS A 163 8.85 -1.81 11.18
N VAL A 164 8.02 -2.74 11.65
CA VAL A 164 7.60 -3.91 10.88
C VAL A 164 6.13 -3.77 10.58
N LEU A 165 5.78 -3.71 9.30
CA LEU A 165 4.40 -3.73 8.84
C LEU A 165 4.16 -5.04 8.09
N TYR A 166 3.28 -5.89 8.61
CA TYR A 166 3.08 -7.25 8.13
C TYR A 166 1.60 -7.57 8.00
N HIS A 167 1.24 -8.27 6.93
CA HIS A 167 -0.08 -8.85 6.76
C HIS A 167 0.01 -10.15 5.94
N SER A 168 -0.78 -11.16 6.33
CA SER A 168 -0.97 -12.40 5.57
C SER A 168 -2.46 -12.55 5.25
N PHE A 169 -2.82 -12.51 3.98
CA PHE A 169 -4.20 -12.66 3.56
C PHE A 169 -4.74 -14.07 3.86
N GLY A 170 -5.99 -14.14 4.32
CA GLY A 170 -6.64 -15.40 4.67
C GLY A 170 -5.96 -16.18 5.82
N GLY A 171 -5.11 -15.52 6.61
CA GLY A 171 -4.42 -16.09 7.77
C GLY A 171 -5.37 -16.28 8.97
N SER A 172 -6.36 -17.15 8.84
CA SER A 172 -7.19 -17.60 9.95
C SER A 172 -6.62 -18.87 10.57
N LEU A 173 -5.65 -18.71 11.45
CA LEU A 173 -5.34 -19.66 12.53
C LEU A 173 -5.00 -18.86 13.79
N PHE A 174 -6.03 -18.27 14.42
CA PHE A 174 -5.94 -17.90 15.83
C PHE A 174 -6.00 -19.21 16.64
N PHE A 175 -4.86 -19.85 16.84
CA PHE A 175 -4.73 -20.78 17.95
C PHE A 175 -4.45 -19.93 19.20
N ASN A 176 -5.48 -19.77 20.05
CA ASN A 176 -5.30 -19.38 21.44
C ASN A 176 -4.75 -20.56 22.24
#